data_AF-A0A8D5U7F2-F1
#
_entry.id   AF-A0A8D5U7F2-F1
#
_cell.length_a   1.000
_cell.length_b   1.000
_cell.length_c   1.000
_cell.angle_alpha   90.00
_cell.angle_beta   90.00
_cell.angle_gamma   90.00
#
_symmetry.space_group_name_H-M   'P 1'
#
loop_
_entity.id
_entity.type
_entity.pdbx_description
1 polymer ?
#
loop_
_entity_poly.entity_id
_entity_poly.type
_entity_poly.pdbx_seq_one_letter_code
_entity_poly.pdbx_strand_id
1 'polypeptide(L)' 'MSERLQELLLRFLSGENEFEGDCETIRKFLLLVEALGRKGKIEKINDNLCSLIVEYSRAS' A
#
# COMPACT_ATOMS: atom_id res chain seq x y z
N MET A 1 15.53 -2.83 2.71
CA MET A 1 14.09 -2.99 2.41
C MET A 1 13.76 -4.46 2.56
N SER A 2 12.69 -4.83 3.28
CA SER A 2 12.31 -6.26 3.40
C SER A 2 11.82 -6.80 2.06
N GLU A 3 11.99 -8.10 1.82
CA GLU A 3 11.51 -8.79 0.62
C GLU A 3 10.01 -8.55 0.42
N ARG A 4 9.22 -8.60 1.50
CA ARG A 4 7.78 -8.31 1.47
C ARG A 4 7.45 -6.91 0.97
N LEU A 5 8.20 -5.88 1.36
CA LEU A 5 7.97 -4.51 0.87
C LEU A 5 8.34 -4.37 -0.62
N GLN A 6 9.38 -5.09 -1.07
CA GLN A 6 9.74 -5.12 -2.50
C GLN A 6 8.63 -5.76 -3.34
N GLU A 7 8.04 -6.87 -2.89
CA GLU A 7 6.91 -7.50 -3.55
C GLU A 7 5.70 -6.58 -3.67
N LEU A 8 5.32 -5.91 -2.57
CA LEU A 8 4.20 -4.95 -2.58
C LEU A 8 4.45 -3.80 -3.56
N LEU A 9 5.69 -3.28 -3.61
CA LEU A 9 6.08 -2.24 -4.54
C LEU A 9 5.99 -2.71 -6.00
N LEU A 10 6.47 -3.91 -6.32
CA LEU A 10 6.37 -4.47 -7.67
C LEU A 10 4.92 -4.66 -8.11
N ARG A 11 4.06 -5.15 -7.21
CA ARG A 11 2.62 -5.30 -7.45
C ARG A 11 1.94 -3.94 -7.71
N PHE A 12 2.27 -2.92 -6.93
CA PHE A 12 1.80 -1.56 -7.15
C PHE A 12 2.26 -0.96 -8.49
N LEU A 13 3.54 -1.13 -8.84
CA LEU A 13 4.06 -0.70 -10.13
C LEU A 13 3.41 -1.46 -11.31
N SER A 14 2.86 -2.65 -11.04
CA SER A 14 2.09 -3.45 -12.00
C SER A 14 0.61 -3.04 -12.10
N GLY A 15 0.18 -2.01 -11.34
CA GLY A 15 -1.16 -1.42 -11.42
C GLY A 15 -2.16 -1.93 -10.37
N GLU A 16 -1.74 -2.77 -9.43
CA GLU A 16 -2.58 -3.15 -8.30
C GLU A 16 -2.84 -1.93 -7.39
N ASN A 17 -4.02 -1.90 -6.77
CA ASN A 17 -4.51 -0.77 -6.00
C ASN A 17 -4.95 -1.15 -4.58
N GLU A 18 -4.95 -2.42 -4.22
CA GLU A 18 -5.31 -2.90 -2.89
C GLU A 18 -4.26 -3.89 -2.39
N PHE A 19 -3.82 -3.70 -1.14
CA PHE A 19 -2.72 -4.46 -0.57
C PHE A 19 -3.00 -4.84 0.86
N GLU A 20 -2.84 -6.11 1.19
CA GLU A 20 -2.99 -6.61 2.55
C GLU A 20 -1.66 -7.11 3.12
N GLY A 21 -1.48 -6.89 4.41
CA GLY A 21 -0.29 -7.30 5.13
C GLY A 21 -0.36 -6.92 6.59
N ASP A 22 0.70 -7.24 7.31
CA ASP A 22 0.81 -6.77 8.68
C ASP A 22 0.79 -5.24 8.73
N CYS A 23 0.21 -4.69 9.78
CA CYS A 23 -0.01 -3.25 9.88
C CYS A 23 1.29 -2.43 9.85
N GLU A 24 2.42 -3.00 10.27
CA GLU A 24 3.72 -2.31 10.20
C GLU A 24 4.22 -2.22 8.76
N THR A 25 4.19 -3.34 8.03
CA THR A 25 4.53 -3.40 6.61
C THR A 25 3.63 -2.49 5.78
N ILE A 26 2.31 -2.52 6.02
CA ILE A 26 1.35 -1.68 5.28
C ILE A 26 1.59 -0.19 5.52
N ARG A 27 1.93 0.22 6.74
CA ARG A 27 2.31 1.62 7.03
C ARG A 27 3.59 2.03 6.32
N LYS A 28 4.62 1.17 6.35
CA LYS A 28 5.86 1.41 5.60
C LYS A 28 5.61 1.50 4.10
N PHE A 29 4.69 0.67 3.60
CA PHE A 29 4.32 0.65 2.20
C PHE A 29 3.56 1.92 1.78
N LEU A 30 2.63 2.41 2.60
CA LEU A 30 1.94 3.68 2.36
C LEU A 30 2.95 4.83 2.17
N LEU A 31 3.99 4.92 3.00
CA LEU A 31 5.02 5.97 2.86
C LEU A 31 5.72 5.93 1.49
N LEU A 32 5.96 4.73 0.95
CA LEU A 32 6.55 4.57 -0.38
C LEU A 32 5.57 5.01 -1.47
N VAL A 33 4.31 4.62 -1.34
CA VAL A 33 3.24 5.00 -2.27
C VAL A 33 3.05 6.53 -2.28
N GLU A 34 3.08 7.17 -1.11
CA GLU A 34 3.02 8.63 -0.96
C GLU A 34 4.24 9.34 -1.55
N ALA A 35 5.45 8.80 -1.35
CA ALA A 35 6.66 9.32 -1.97
C ALA A 35 6.62 9.24 -3.51
N LEU A 36 5.86 8.29 -4.07
CA LEU A 36 5.62 8.16 -5.52
C LEU A 36 4.44 9.02 -6.02
N GLY A 37 3.89 9.89 -5.16
CA GLY A 37 2.85 10.84 -5.53
C GLY A 37 1.45 10.21 -5.66
N ARG A 38 1.20 9.11 -4.94
CA ARG A 38 -0.14 8.54 -4.78
C ARG A 38 -0.63 8.70 -3.36
N LYS A 39 -1.94 8.72 -3.17
CA LYS A 39 -2.54 8.69 -1.83
C LYS A 39 -3.05 7.30 -1.55
N GLY A 40 -3.16 6.94 -0.29
CA GLY A 40 -3.80 5.70 0.09
C GLY A 40 -4.46 5.79 1.46
N LYS A 41 -5.43 4.92 1.66
CA LYS A 41 -6.18 4.79 2.91
C LYS A 41 -5.88 3.43 3.51
N ILE A 42 -5.50 3.41 4.79
CA ILE A 42 -5.30 2.17 5.54
C ILE A 42 -6.59 1.82 6.27
N GLU A 43 -7.04 0.57 6.14
CA GLU A 43 -8.14 0.01 6.93
C GLU A 43 -7.62 -1.13 7.82
N LYS A 44 -8.04 -1.16 9.08
CA LYS A 44 -7.65 -2.21 10.03
C LYS A 44 -8.66 -3.36 9.91
N ILE A 45 -8.21 -4.53 9.48
CA ILE A 45 -9.05 -5.73 9.34
C ILE A 45 -9.14 -6.45 10.68
N ASN A 46 -8.00 -6.62 11.37
CA ASN A 46 -7.92 -7.17 12.72
C ASN A 46 -6.67 -6.66 13.46
N ASP A 47 -6.34 -7.23 14.62
CA ASP A 47 -5.28 -6.71 15.50
C ASP A 47 -3.88 -6.62 14.87
N ASN A 48 -3.59 -7.42 13.84
CA ASN A 48 -2.29 -7.36 13.18
C ASN A 48 -2.36 -7.26 11.66
N LEU A 49 -3.55 -7.31 11.06
CA LEU A 49 -3.76 -7.25 9.61
C LEU A 49 -4.41 -5.90 9.22
N CYS A 50 -3.80 -5.25 8.25
CA CYS A 50 -4.29 -4.02 7.65
C CYS A 50 -4.40 -4.18 6.12
N SER A 51 -5.33 -3.45 5.50
CA SER A 51 -5.35 -3.23 4.05
C SER A 51 -4.95 -1.79 3.73
N LEU A 52 -4.36 -1.60 2.56
CA LEU A 52 -4.10 -0.30 1.95
C LEU A 52 -4.83 -0.26 0.61
N ILE A 53 -5.73 0.71 0.47
CA ILE A 53 -6.37 1.02 -0.81
C ILE A 53 -5.73 2.30 -1.35
N VAL A 54 -5.11 2.21 -2.53
CA VAL A 54 -4.43 3.31 -3.20
C VAL A 54 -5.43 4.05 -4.10
N GLU A 55 -5.56 5.35 -3.87
CA GLU A 55 -6.46 6.22 -4.61
C GLU A 55 -5.81 6.66 -5.92
N TYR A 56 -6.34 6.15 -7.03
CA TYR A 56 -6.08 6.72 -8.35
C TYR A 56 -7.08 7.85 -8.55
N SER A 57 -6.66 9.09 -8.31
CA SER A 57 -7.41 10.25 -8.78
C SER A 57 -7.56 10.12 -10.29
N ARG A 58 -8.74 9.69 -10.76
CA ARG A 58 -9.12 9.88 -12.17
C ARG A 58 -9.10 11.38 -12.37
N ALA A 59 -8.13 11.87 -13.14
CA ALA A 59 -8.26 13.18 -13.76
C ALA A 59 -9.49 13.07 -14.69
N SER A 60 -10.61 13.58 -14.21
CA SER A 60 -11.85 13.81 -14.96
C SER A 60 -11.65 14.90 -15.99
#